data_AF-A0A9W4R874-F1
#
_entry.id   AF-A0A9W4R874-F1
#
_cell.length_a   1.000
_cell.length_b   1.000
_cell.length_c   1.000
_cell.angle_alpha   90.00
_cell.angle_beta   90.00
_cell.angle_gamma   90.00
#
_symmetry.space_group_name_H-M   'P 1'
#
loop_
_entity.id
_entity.type
_entity.pdbx_description
1 polymer ?
#
loop_
_entity_poly.entity_id
_entity_poly.type
_entity_poly.pdbx_seq_one_letter_code
_entity_poly.pdbx_strand_id
1 'polypeptide(L)'
;MTSASRSLTLFHSITREGHFVSACATCDGFFFRNKEVVVVGGGNTAVEEALYLANLASKVTLVHRRDHLRAERVMQERLFKHPKIEVVWDSAIAEICGGTQPPNVTHLRLTNTKTGVESELKADGVFIAIGHKPATELFVDQLVMRDSGYIDVEPGTTRTNVPGVFAAGDVTDEHYRQAVTAAGLGCMAALDAERWLAAGELDQREAAE
;
A
#
# COMPACT_ATOMS: atom_id res chain seq x y z
N MET A 1 -1.68 -20.48 -9.37
CA MET A 1 -2.08 -19.17 -8.81
C MET A 1 -1.10 -18.82 -7.70
N THR A 2 -0.36 -17.72 -7.85
CA THR A 2 0.61 -17.28 -6.83
C THR A 2 -0.11 -16.81 -5.58
N SER A 3 0.53 -16.95 -4.41
CA SER A 3 -0.05 -16.54 -3.11
C SER A 3 -0.52 -15.08 -3.08
N ALA A 4 0.05 -14.20 -3.91
CA ALA A 4 -0.39 -12.81 -4.05
C ALA A 4 -1.78 -12.67 -4.71
N SER A 5 -2.08 -13.44 -5.76
CA SER A 5 -3.41 -13.45 -6.39
C SER A 5 -4.50 -13.88 -5.42
N ARG A 6 -4.20 -14.85 -4.53
CA ARG A 6 -5.18 -15.36 -3.55
C ARG A 6 -5.52 -14.35 -2.46
N SER A 7 -4.54 -13.57 -1.99
CA SER A 7 -4.76 -12.47 -1.03
C SER A 7 -5.51 -11.29 -1.65
N LEU A 8 -5.25 -10.96 -2.93
CA LEU A 8 -6.00 -9.95 -3.67
C LEU A 8 -7.46 -10.37 -3.91
N THR A 9 -7.73 -11.64 -4.22
CA THR A 9 -9.10 -12.16 -4.33
C THR A 9 -9.83 -12.10 -2.99
N LEU A 10 -9.16 -12.47 -1.90
CA LEU A 10 -9.72 -12.39 -0.54
C LEU A 10 -10.00 -10.92 -0.16
N PHE A 11 -9.09 -9.99 -0.48
CA PHE A 11 -9.29 -8.56 -0.28
C PHE A 11 -10.49 -8.03 -1.07
N HIS A 12 -10.62 -8.39 -2.34
CA HIS A 12 -11.68 -7.90 -3.23
C HIS A 12 -13.06 -8.50 -2.91
N SER A 13 -13.11 -9.75 -2.45
CA SER A 13 -14.36 -10.34 -1.96
C SER A 13 -14.82 -9.70 -0.66
N ILE A 14 -13.88 -9.32 0.23
CA ILE A 14 -14.20 -8.79 1.55
C ILE A 14 -14.54 -7.29 1.53
N THR A 15 -13.87 -6.48 0.70
CA THR A 15 -14.17 -5.04 0.58
C THR A 15 -15.51 -4.76 -0.08
N ARG A 16 -16.01 -5.65 -0.94
CA ARG A 16 -17.35 -5.54 -1.55
C ARG A 16 -18.49 -5.66 -0.55
N GLU A 17 -18.26 -6.27 0.61
CA GLU A 17 -19.29 -6.53 1.62
C GLU A 17 -19.34 -5.47 2.73
N GLY A 18 -18.54 -4.39 2.61
CA GLY A 18 -18.61 -3.26 3.54
C GLY A 18 -17.97 -3.51 4.90
N HIS A 19 -17.31 -4.64 5.12
CA HIS A 19 -16.55 -4.88 6.34
C HIS A 19 -15.33 -3.95 6.38
N PHE A 20 -15.07 -3.31 7.52
CA PHE A 20 -14.00 -2.30 7.77
C PHE A 20 -12.57 -2.83 7.61
N VAL A 21 -12.25 -3.28 6.39
CA VAL A 21 -10.93 -3.64 5.91
C VAL A 21 -10.39 -2.46 5.13
N SER A 22 -9.32 -1.86 5.63
CA SER A 22 -8.64 -0.74 5.00
C SER A 22 -7.32 -1.20 4.36
N ALA A 23 -6.89 -0.48 3.34
CA ALA A 23 -5.54 -0.58 2.77
C ALA A 23 -4.73 0.72 2.97
N CYS A 24 -5.23 1.67 3.76
CA CYS A 24 -4.56 2.94 4.03
C CYS A 24 -4.72 3.35 5.49
N ALA A 25 -3.72 3.04 6.32
CA ALA A 25 -3.71 3.45 7.71
C ALA A 25 -3.79 4.98 7.90
N THR A 26 -3.10 5.75 7.05
CA THR A 26 -3.13 7.23 7.11
C THR A 26 -4.53 7.80 6.87
N CYS A 27 -5.30 7.16 5.99
CA CYS A 27 -6.64 7.59 5.60
C CYS A 27 -7.67 7.25 6.69
N ASP A 28 -7.66 5.99 7.16
CA ASP A 28 -8.76 5.45 7.98
C ASP A 28 -8.39 5.26 9.45
N GLY A 29 -7.11 5.31 9.80
CA GLY A 29 -6.62 4.98 11.16
C GLY A 29 -7.25 5.84 12.25
N PHE A 30 -7.67 7.07 11.94
CA PHE A 30 -8.37 7.94 12.87
C PHE A 30 -9.68 7.34 13.40
N PHE A 31 -10.42 6.59 12.58
CA PHE A 31 -11.70 5.97 12.97
C PHE A 31 -11.53 4.85 14.02
N PHE A 32 -10.30 4.32 14.17
CA PHE A 32 -9.98 3.22 15.10
C PHE A 32 -9.27 3.71 16.37
N ARG A 33 -9.45 4.98 16.74
CA ARG A 33 -8.92 5.52 17.99
C ARG A 33 -9.43 4.70 19.18
N ASN A 34 -8.50 4.26 20.04
CA ASN A 34 -8.76 3.40 21.21
C ASN A 34 -9.39 2.02 20.88
N LYS A 35 -9.31 1.57 19.63
CA LYS A 35 -9.77 0.24 19.20
C LYS A 35 -8.59 -0.73 19.04
N GLU A 36 -8.88 -2.03 19.02
CA GLU A 36 -7.88 -3.07 18.73
C GLU A 36 -7.85 -3.33 17.22
N VAL A 37 -6.70 -3.12 16.58
CA VAL A 37 -6.58 -3.26 15.12
C VAL A 37 -5.55 -4.31 14.75
N VAL A 38 -5.74 -4.91 13.58
CA VAL A 38 -4.80 -5.86 12.99
C VAL A 38 -4.18 -5.26 11.75
N VAL A 39 -2.86 -5.36 11.63
CA VAL A 39 -2.12 -5.05 10.39
C VAL A 39 -1.64 -6.37 9.79
N VAL A 40 -1.87 -6.58 8.50
CA VAL A 40 -1.45 -7.79 7.79
C VAL A 40 -0.33 -7.44 6.84
N GLY A 41 0.87 -8.00 7.08
CA GLY A 41 2.02 -7.72 6.23
C GLY A 41 3.34 -8.01 6.92
N GLY A 42 4.46 -7.63 6.29
CA GLY A 42 5.77 -7.75 6.93
C GLY A 42 6.94 -7.14 6.18
N GLY A 43 6.67 -6.21 5.26
CA GLY A 43 7.67 -5.30 4.70
C GLY A 43 7.65 -3.95 5.42
N ASN A 44 8.39 -2.97 4.91
CA ASN A 44 8.46 -1.62 5.49
C ASN A 44 7.05 -1.00 5.67
N THR A 45 6.19 -1.08 4.65
CA THR A 45 4.81 -0.56 4.72
C THR A 45 4.03 -1.11 5.93
N ALA A 46 4.08 -2.42 6.17
CA ALA A 46 3.36 -3.00 7.31
C ALA A 46 3.89 -2.53 8.66
N VAL A 47 5.21 -2.33 8.76
CA VAL A 47 5.85 -1.85 10.00
C VAL A 47 5.56 -0.37 10.23
N GLU A 48 5.63 0.45 9.18
CA GLU A 48 5.27 1.87 9.23
C GLU A 48 3.82 2.08 9.62
N GLU A 49 2.89 1.35 8.98
CA GLU A 49 1.47 1.43 9.29
C GLU A 49 1.15 0.95 10.72
N ALA A 50 1.78 -0.15 11.17
CA ALA A 50 1.62 -0.62 12.55
C ALA A 50 2.11 0.41 13.57
N LEU A 51 3.26 1.04 13.34
CA LEU A 51 3.78 2.11 14.19
C LEU A 51 2.89 3.36 14.16
N TYR A 52 2.39 3.75 13.00
CA TYR A 52 1.44 4.86 12.86
C TYR A 52 0.16 4.59 13.66
N LEU A 53 -0.47 3.42 13.45
CA LEU A 53 -1.70 3.03 14.12
C LEU A 53 -1.52 2.90 15.63
N ALA A 54 -0.35 2.51 16.12
CA ALA A 54 -0.10 2.38 17.56
C ALA A 54 -0.19 3.72 18.32
N ASN A 55 -0.07 4.86 17.62
CA ASN A 55 -0.34 6.19 18.19
C ASN A 55 -1.83 6.47 18.40
N LEU A 56 -2.72 5.75 17.69
CA LEU A 56 -4.16 5.98 17.67
C LEU A 56 -4.95 4.87 18.40
N ALA A 57 -4.61 3.62 18.09
CA ALA A 57 -5.24 2.41 18.59
C ALA A 57 -4.89 2.12 20.06
N SER A 58 -5.72 1.30 20.71
CA SER A 58 -5.42 0.77 22.04
C SER A 58 -4.40 -0.36 21.97
N LYS A 59 -4.49 -1.20 20.92
CA LYS A 59 -3.57 -2.30 20.61
C LYS A 59 -3.48 -2.50 19.10
N VAL A 60 -2.29 -2.85 18.61
CA VAL A 60 -2.05 -3.23 17.23
C VAL A 60 -1.45 -4.64 17.21
N THR A 61 -2.03 -5.54 16.42
CA THR A 61 -1.45 -6.87 16.18
C THR A 61 -0.99 -6.97 14.74
N LEU A 62 0.31 -7.15 14.52
CA LEU A 62 0.87 -7.40 13.20
C LEU A 62 0.84 -8.91 12.90
N VAL A 63 0.06 -9.32 11.91
CA VAL A 63 0.00 -10.71 11.45
C VAL A 63 0.93 -10.88 10.25
N HIS A 64 1.91 -11.78 10.38
CA HIS A 64 2.84 -12.12 9.31
C HIS A 64 2.88 -13.62 9.03
N ARG A 65 2.92 -13.98 7.74
CA ARG A 65 2.89 -15.38 7.26
C ARG A 65 4.19 -16.16 7.41
N ARG A 66 5.27 -15.52 7.85
CA ARG A 66 6.61 -16.11 8.08
C ARG A 66 7.05 -15.82 9.51
N ASP A 67 8.25 -16.24 9.85
CA ASP A 67 8.92 -16.04 11.14
C ASP A 67 9.88 -14.84 11.19
N HIS A 68 9.97 -14.07 10.11
CA HIS A 68 10.82 -12.87 10.03
C HIS A 68 10.18 -11.78 9.17
N LEU A 69 10.47 -10.52 9.48
CA LEU A 69 10.09 -9.37 8.67
C LEU A 69 11.16 -9.07 7.62
N ARG A 70 10.73 -8.55 6.48
CA ARG A 70 11.59 -7.99 5.42
C ARG A 70 11.85 -6.49 5.61
N ALA A 71 11.25 -5.88 6.62
CA ALA A 71 11.42 -4.47 6.91
C ALA A 71 12.86 -4.16 7.36
N GLU A 72 13.25 -2.89 7.32
CA GLU A 72 14.56 -2.45 7.80
C GLU A 72 14.76 -2.74 9.29
N ARG A 73 15.99 -3.14 9.67
CA ARG A 73 16.32 -3.57 11.03
C ARG A 73 15.94 -2.54 12.09
N VAL A 74 16.22 -1.26 11.84
CA VAL A 74 15.90 -0.17 12.77
C VAL A 74 14.39 -0.04 12.98
N MET A 75 13.60 -0.23 11.93
CA MET A 75 12.13 -0.19 12.01
C MET A 75 11.57 -1.41 12.75
N GLN A 76 12.15 -2.60 12.53
CA GLN A 76 11.81 -3.79 13.31
C GLN A 76 12.09 -3.59 14.80
N GLU A 77 13.25 -3.02 15.15
CA GLU A 77 13.60 -2.73 16.55
C GLU A 77 12.60 -1.77 17.21
N ARG A 78 12.13 -0.74 16.48
CA ARG A 78 11.08 0.17 16.97
C ARG A 78 9.75 -0.55 17.17
N LEU A 79 9.35 -1.37 16.20
CA LEU A 79 8.13 -2.17 16.26
C LEU A 79 8.13 -3.09 17.49
N PHE A 80 9.17 -3.89 17.68
CA PHE A 80 9.23 -4.87 18.76
C PHE A 80 9.36 -4.26 20.15
N LYS A 81 9.86 -3.02 20.26
CA LYS A 81 9.91 -2.28 21.53
C LYS A 81 8.62 -1.56 21.86
N HIS A 82 7.67 -1.47 20.92
CA HIS A 82 6.46 -0.68 21.13
C HIS A 82 5.46 -1.44 22.01
N PRO A 83 5.02 -0.88 23.17
CA PRO A 83 4.26 -1.62 24.17
C PRO A 83 2.83 -2.00 23.73
N LYS A 84 2.30 -1.31 22.71
CA LYS A 84 0.98 -1.58 22.14
C LYS A 84 0.99 -2.53 20.94
N ILE A 85 2.17 -2.97 20.49
CA ILE A 85 2.29 -3.79 19.28
C ILE A 85 2.67 -5.22 19.66
N GLU A 86 1.89 -6.17 19.17
CA GLU A 86 2.20 -7.60 19.23
C GLU A 86 2.34 -8.15 17.80
N VAL A 87 3.14 -9.22 17.64
CA VAL A 87 3.33 -9.86 16.33
C VAL A 87 2.89 -11.31 16.41
N VAL A 88 2.02 -11.70 15.48
CA VAL A 88 1.59 -13.08 15.27
C VAL A 88 2.29 -13.60 14.02
N TRP A 89 3.25 -14.50 14.24
CA TRP A 89 4.07 -15.10 13.20
C TRP A 89 3.42 -16.31 12.56
N ASP A 90 3.98 -16.73 11.43
CA ASP A 90 3.61 -17.94 10.72
C ASP A 90 2.10 -18.08 10.54
N SER A 91 1.39 -16.98 10.29
CA SER A 91 -0.07 -16.95 10.26
C SER A 91 -0.59 -16.14 9.08
N ALA A 92 -1.69 -16.59 8.51
CA ALA A 92 -2.40 -15.91 7.43
C ALA A 92 -3.89 -15.77 7.78
N ILE A 93 -4.53 -14.73 7.25
CA ILE A 93 -5.98 -14.55 7.41
C ILE A 93 -6.70 -15.65 6.63
N ALA A 94 -7.46 -16.47 7.35
CA ALA A 94 -8.41 -17.42 6.78
C ALA A 94 -9.74 -16.74 6.50
N GLU A 95 -10.24 -15.97 7.47
CA GLU A 95 -11.55 -15.33 7.43
C GLU A 95 -11.54 -14.03 8.24
N ILE A 96 -12.31 -13.04 7.80
CA ILE A 96 -12.59 -11.80 8.53
C ILE A 96 -14.05 -11.87 8.98
N CYS A 97 -14.28 -11.90 10.28
CA CYS A 97 -15.59 -12.20 10.86
C CYS A 97 -16.22 -10.95 11.48
N GLY A 98 -17.51 -10.74 11.22
CA GLY A 98 -18.17 -9.48 11.50
C GLY A 98 -19.70 -9.49 11.36
N GLY A 99 -20.34 -8.43 11.84
CA GLY A 99 -21.75 -8.14 11.57
C GLY A 99 -21.91 -7.32 10.29
N THR A 100 -23.11 -7.32 9.72
CA THR A 100 -23.41 -6.71 8.40
C THR A 100 -24.24 -5.43 8.48
N GLN A 101 -24.90 -5.13 9.61
CA GLN A 101 -25.73 -3.92 9.77
C GLN A 101 -25.68 -3.36 11.20
N PRO A 102 -24.88 -2.30 11.46
CA PRO A 102 -23.86 -1.75 10.56
C PRO A 102 -22.73 -2.78 10.34
N PRO A 103 -22.03 -2.75 9.19
CA PRO A 103 -20.86 -3.59 8.99
C PRO A 103 -19.84 -3.36 10.11
N ASN A 104 -19.31 -4.41 10.73
CA ASN A 104 -18.26 -4.28 11.74
C ASN A 104 -17.36 -5.51 11.76
N VAL A 105 -16.06 -5.32 11.97
CA VAL A 105 -15.17 -6.46 12.27
C VAL A 105 -15.27 -6.76 13.76
N THR A 106 -15.27 -8.04 14.11
CA THR A 106 -15.25 -8.50 15.52
C THR A 106 -14.00 -9.32 15.82
N HIS A 107 -13.61 -10.18 14.88
CA HIS A 107 -12.43 -11.02 14.98
C HIS A 107 -11.99 -11.52 13.60
N LEU A 108 -10.81 -12.13 13.58
CA LEU A 108 -10.20 -12.80 12.45
C LEU A 108 -10.04 -14.28 12.78
N ARG A 109 -10.22 -15.13 11.78
CA ARG A 109 -9.70 -16.50 11.83
C ARG A 109 -8.35 -16.53 11.12
N LEU A 110 -7.38 -17.11 11.80
CA LEU A 110 -6.01 -17.21 11.34
C LEU A 110 -5.65 -18.68 11.15
N THR A 111 -5.10 -19.03 10.00
CA THR A 111 -4.43 -20.32 9.80
C THR A 111 -2.95 -20.15 10.04
N ASN A 112 -2.37 -20.95 10.95
CA ASN A 112 -0.92 -21.05 11.04
C ASN A 112 -0.37 -21.75 9.78
N THR A 113 0.52 -21.08 9.06
CA THR A 113 1.06 -21.51 7.77
C THR A 113 2.03 -22.69 7.88
N LYS A 114 2.54 -23.00 9.08
CA LYS A 114 3.42 -24.15 9.33
C LYS A 114 2.66 -25.37 9.84
N THR A 115 1.68 -25.18 10.73
CA THR A 115 0.98 -26.28 11.41
C THR A 115 -0.42 -26.55 10.88
N GLY A 116 -1.02 -25.60 10.15
CA GLY A 116 -2.42 -25.66 9.74
C GLY A 116 -3.44 -25.45 10.86
N VAL A 117 -2.98 -25.11 12.08
CA VAL A 117 -3.86 -24.85 13.22
C VAL A 117 -4.59 -23.52 13.02
N GLU A 118 -5.91 -23.54 13.22
CA GLU A 118 -6.76 -22.36 13.21
C GLU A 118 -6.79 -21.69 14.59
N SER A 119 -6.85 -20.37 14.61
CA SER A 119 -7.06 -19.58 15.83
C SER A 119 -7.92 -18.36 15.56
N GLU A 120 -8.51 -17.81 16.62
CA GLU A 120 -9.29 -16.56 16.54
C GLU A 120 -8.50 -15.40 17.16
N LEU A 121 -8.55 -14.25 16.50
CA LEU A 121 -7.92 -13.02 16.95
C LEU A 121 -8.94 -11.89 16.95
N LYS A 122 -9.21 -11.30 18.11
CA LYS A 122 -10.09 -10.13 18.22
C LYS A 122 -9.55 -8.97 17.38
N ALA A 123 -10.44 -8.31 16.64
CA ALA A 123 -10.12 -7.13 15.85
C ALA A 123 -11.36 -6.26 15.66
N ASP A 124 -11.24 -4.97 15.92
CA ASP A 124 -12.25 -3.97 15.57
C ASP A 124 -12.03 -3.43 14.14
N GLY A 125 -10.81 -3.56 13.61
CA GLY A 125 -10.41 -3.11 12.27
C GLY A 125 -9.22 -3.87 11.71
N VAL A 126 -9.15 -3.97 10.38
CA VAL A 126 -8.10 -4.74 9.68
C VAL A 126 -7.47 -3.89 8.60
N PHE A 127 -6.15 -3.79 8.61
CA PHE A 127 -5.35 -3.01 7.68
C PHE A 127 -4.44 -3.95 6.87
N ILE A 128 -4.59 -3.93 5.56
CA ILE A 128 -3.89 -4.83 4.65
C ILE A 128 -2.68 -4.11 4.04
N ALA A 129 -1.50 -4.39 4.59
CA ALA A 129 -0.24 -3.74 4.27
C ALA A 129 0.76 -4.73 3.63
N ILE A 130 0.31 -5.46 2.59
CA ILE A 130 1.10 -6.50 1.91
C ILE A 130 1.98 -5.96 0.77
N GLY A 131 2.03 -4.64 0.60
CA GLY A 131 2.72 -3.95 -0.48
C GLY A 131 1.78 -3.50 -1.60
N HIS A 132 2.24 -2.51 -2.36
CA HIS A 132 1.52 -1.97 -3.52
C HIS A 132 2.08 -2.58 -4.80
N LYS A 133 1.21 -2.81 -5.78
CA LYS A 133 1.59 -3.20 -7.13
C LYS A 133 1.20 -2.05 -8.06
N PRO A 134 2.13 -1.21 -8.51
CA PRO A 134 1.80 -0.15 -9.46
C PRO A 134 1.34 -0.77 -10.79
N ALA A 135 0.38 -0.13 -11.45
CA ALA A 135 -0.20 -0.61 -12.71
C ALA A 135 0.70 -0.26 -13.90
N THR A 136 1.90 -0.83 -13.92
CA THR A 136 2.99 -0.49 -14.83
C THR A 136 3.25 -1.54 -15.89
N GLU A 137 2.44 -2.59 -15.96
CA GLU A 137 2.66 -3.73 -16.86
C GLU A 137 2.73 -3.32 -18.33
N LEU A 138 2.01 -2.26 -18.72
CA LEU A 138 2.02 -1.72 -20.08
C LEU A 138 3.37 -1.10 -20.47
N PHE A 139 4.18 -0.65 -19.51
CA PHE A 139 5.39 0.15 -19.74
C PHE A 139 6.69 -0.63 -19.50
N VAL A 140 6.59 -1.90 -19.12
CA VAL A 140 7.74 -2.80 -18.98
C VAL A 140 8.49 -2.84 -20.32
N ASP A 141 9.82 -2.78 -20.25
CA ASP A 141 10.75 -2.71 -21.38
C ASP A 141 10.62 -1.46 -22.28
N GLN A 142 9.75 -0.51 -21.92
CA GLN A 142 9.56 0.76 -22.65
C GLN A 142 10.05 1.96 -21.84
N LEU A 143 9.80 1.97 -20.54
CA LEU A 143 10.25 3.00 -19.61
C LEU A 143 11.26 2.43 -18.61
N VAL A 144 12.12 3.28 -18.07
CA VAL A 144 12.98 2.93 -16.94
C VAL A 144 12.10 2.74 -15.71
N MET A 145 12.26 1.57 -15.10
CA MET A 145 11.51 1.15 -13.92
C MET A 145 12.47 1.03 -12.74
N ARG A 146 11.99 1.36 -11.55
CA ARG A 146 12.68 1.04 -10.30
C ARG A 146 12.56 -0.45 -10.02
N ASP A 147 13.45 -0.99 -9.20
CA ASP A 147 13.40 -2.39 -8.73
C ASP A 147 12.07 -2.71 -8.00
N SER A 148 11.41 -1.70 -7.44
CA SER A 148 10.09 -1.79 -6.81
C SER A 148 8.92 -1.91 -7.80
N GLY A 149 9.17 -1.77 -9.10
CA GLY A 149 8.17 -1.85 -10.18
C GLY A 149 7.50 -0.52 -10.55
N TYR A 150 7.90 0.58 -9.90
CA TYR A 150 7.41 1.93 -10.15
C TYR A 150 8.13 2.57 -11.35
N ILE A 151 7.45 3.47 -12.06
CA ILE A 151 8.09 4.24 -13.15
C ILE A 151 9.07 5.22 -12.53
N ASP A 152 10.31 5.21 -13.03
CA ASP A 152 11.31 6.18 -12.62
C ASP A 152 11.12 7.51 -13.34
N VAL A 153 11.31 8.59 -12.60
CA VAL A 153 11.20 9.97 -13.10
C VAL A 153 12.37 10.79 -12.60
N GLU A 154 12.73 11.83 -13.35
CA GLU A 154 13.73 12.80 -12.91
C GLU A 154 13.28 13.45 -11.58
N PRO A 155 14.12 13.42 -10.53
CA PRO A 155 13.75 13.91 -9.20
C PRO A 155 13.19 15.34 -9.21
N GLY A 156 12.00 15.51 -8.64
CA GLY A 156 11.30 16.81 -8.58
C GLY A 156 10.50 17.17 -9.83
N THR A 157 10.40 16.27 -10.81
CA THR A 157 9.63 16.47 -12.05
C THR A 157 8.68 15.30 -12.32
N THR A 158 8.02 15.29 -13.48
CA THR A 158 7.20 14.16 -13.97
C THR A 158 7.81 13.43 -15.16
N ARG A 159 9.04 13.79 -15.53
CA ARG A 159 9.68 13.36 -16.78
C ARG A 159 10.24 11.96 -16.64
N THR A 160 9.89 11.08 -17.58
CA THR A 160 10.49 9.75 -17.70
C THR A 160 11.76 9.78 -18.54
N ASN A 161 12.37 8.63 -18.76
CA ASN A 161 13.51 8.49 -19.68
C ASN A 161 13.15 8.71 -21.16
N VAL A 162 11.87 8.71 -21.52
CA VAL A 162 11.41 8.92 -22.91
C VAL A 162 10.84 10.34 -23.04
N PRO A 163 11.43 11.21 -23.88
CA PRO A 163 10.91 12.56 -24.12
C PRO A 163 9.46 12.54 -24.59
N GLY A 164 8.63 13.40 -24.00
CA GLY A 164 7.19 13.45 -24.27
C GLY A 164 6.34 12.43 -23.51
N VAL A 165 6.95 11.57 -22.70
CA VAL A 165 6.24 10.66 -21.79
C VAL A 165 6.47 11.11 -20.35
N PHE A 166 5.35 11.33 -19.64
CA PHE A 166 5.33 11.81 -18.26
C PHE A 166 4.57 10.83 -17.37
N ALA A 167 4.99 10.70 -16.11
CA ALA A 167 4.35 9.85 -15.12
C ALA A 167 3.95 10.66 -13.88
N ALA A 168 2.75 10.41 -13.36
CA ALA A 168 2.19 11.13 -12.24
C ALA A 168 1.34 10.23 -11.34
N GLY A 169 1.31 10.56 -10.05
CA GLY A 169 0.60 9.81 -9.01
C GLY A 169 1.32 8.53 -8.60
N ASP A 170 0.56 7.61 -8.01
CA ASP A 170 1.07 6.39 -7.38
C ASP A 170 1.80 5.43 -8.34
N VAL A 171 1.76 5.65 -9.65
CA VAL A 171 2.55 4.86 -10.61
C VAL A 171 4.06 5.16 -10.49
N THR A 172 4.41 6.32 -9.92
CA THR A 172 5.79 6.77 -9.68
C THR A 172 6.04 7.16 -8.22
N ASP A 173 4.99 7.56 -7.48
CA ASP A 173 5.07 7.86 -6.05
C ASP A 173 4.94 6.59 -5.19
N GLU A 174 6.09 6.06 -4.73
CA GLU A 174 6.12 4.94 -3.80
C GLU A 174 6.12 5.36 -2.31
N HIS A 175 6.16 6.66 -2.02
CA HIS A 175 6.37 7.17 -0.66
C HIS A 175 5.10 7.76 -0.04
N TYR A 176 4.41 8.69 -0.71
CA TYR A 176 3.27 9.39 -0.11
C TYR A 176 1.94 8.70 -0.39
N ARG A 177 1.68 8.34 -1.65
CA ARG A 177 0.46 7.60 -2.08
C ARG A 177 -0.83 8.22 -1.56
N GLN A 178 -0.95 9.55 -1.68
CA GLN A 178 -2.13 10.29 -1.24
C GLN A 178 -2.82 10.91 -2.45
N ALA A 179 -4.15 11.00 -2.39
CA ALA A 179 -4.92 11.63 -3.45
C ALA A 179 -4.44 13.06 -3.77
N VAL A 180 -4.07 13.83 -2.73
CA VAL A 180 -3.59 15.21 -2.91
C VAL A 180 -2.18 15.28 -3.53
N THR A 181 -1.28 14.35 -3.19
CA THR A 181 0.06 14.30 -3.81
C THR A 181 -0.06 13.85 -5.25
N ALA A 182 -0.91 12.86 -5.54
CA ALA A 182 -1.20 12.40 -6.89
C ALA A 182 -1.84 13.50 -7.75
N ALA A 183 -2.77 14.29 -7.20
CA ALA A 183 -3.35 15.44 -7.91
C ALA A 183 -2.30 16.51 -8.23
N GLY A 184 -1.39 16.79 -7.29
CA GLY A 184 -0.26 17.69 -7.50
C GLY A 184 0.66 17.22 -8.62
N LEU A 185 1.05 15.94 -8.61
CA LEU A 185 1.85 15.34 -9.69
C LEU A 185 1.11 15.38 -11.04
N GLY A 186 -0.20 15.16 -11.05
CA GLY A 186 -1.02 15.27 -12.25
C GLY A 186 -1.00 16.68 -12.86
N CYS A 187 -1.07 17.71 -12.01
CA CYS A 187 -0.91 19.10 -12.44
C CYS A 187 0.47 19.35 -13.06
N MET A 188 1.54 18.87 -12.41
CA MET A 188 2.90 18.98 -12.94
C MET A 188 3.04 18.32 -14.31
N ALA A 189 2.53 17.10 -14.47
CA ALA A 189 2.60 16.36 -15.73
C ALA A 189 1.82 17.04 -16.86
N ALA A 190 0.66 17.63 -16.55
CA ALA A 190 -0.10 18.40 -17.54
C ALA A 190 0.68 19.63 -18.04
N LEU A 191 1.35 20.35 -17.13
CA LEU A 191 2.16 21.52 -17.48
C LEU A 191 3.44 21.13 -18.24
N ASP A 192 4.09 20.03 -17.85
CA ASP A 192 5.25 19.51 -18.57
C ASP A 192 4.89 19.07 -19.99
N ALA A 193 3.74 18.38 -20.15
CA ALA A 193 3.25 17.95 -21.45
C ALA A 193 2.85 19.14 -22.35
N GLU A 194 2.19 20.15 -21.80
CA GLU A 194 1.82 21.37 -22.53
C GLU A 194 3.06 22.07 -23.09
N ARG A 195 4.08 22.28 -22.25
CA ARG A 195 5.34 22.89 -22.67
C ARG A 195 6.08 22.08 -23.72
N TRP A 196 6.09 20.76 -23.58
CA TRP A 196 6.73 19.86 -24.54
C TRP A 196 6.07 19.94 -25.93
N LEU A 197 4.72 19.96 -25.96
CA LEU A 197 3.96 20.13 -27.20
C LEU A 197 4.22 21.51 -27.84
N ALA A 198 4.18 22.58 -27.04
CA ALA A 198 4.44 23.94 -27.52
C ALA A 198 5.86 24.11 -28.09
N ALA A 199 6.87 23.49 -27.46
CA ALA A 199 8.23 23.49 -27.99
C ALA A 199 8.32 22.72 -29.32
N GLY A 200 7.66 21.56 -29.43
CA GLY A 200 7.61 20.80 -30.68
C GLY A 200 6.93 21.56 -31.84
N GLU A 201 5.91 22.39 -31.54
CA GLU A 201 5.28 23.25 -32.54
C GLU A 201 6.22 24.36 -33.05
N LEU A 202 7.11 24.88 -32.21
CA LEU A 202 8.09 25.89 -32.58
C LEU A 202 9.20 25.31 -33.47
N ASP A 203 9.76 24.16 -33.08
CA ASP A 203 10.78 23.45 -33.87
C ASP A 203 10.27 23.08 -35.26
N GLN A 204 9.00 22.68 -35.38
CA GLN A 204 8.37 22.37 -36.66
C GLN A 204 8.17 23.59 -37.57
N ARG A 205 7.93 24.78 -36.98
CA ARG A 205 7.79 26.02 -37.74
C ARG A 205 9.14 26.52 -38.24
N GLU A 206 10.17 26.49 -37.39
CA GLU A 206 11.53 26.87 -37.78
C GLU A 206 12.12 25.94 -38.84
N ALA A 207 11.78 24.64 -38.82
CA ALA A 207 12.20 23.69 -39.86
C ALA A 207 11.46 23.84 -41.20
N ALA A 208 10.36 24.60 -41.24
CA ALA A 208 9.53 24.81 -42.43
C ALA A 208 9.84 26.13 -43.17
N GLU A 209 10.63 27.02 -42.57
CA GLU A 209 11.16 28.26 -43.17
C GLU A 209 12.54 28.03 -43.84
#